data_AF-A0A2G4HWE4-F1
#
_entry.id   AF-A0A2G4HWE4-F1
#
_cell.length_a   1.000
_cell.length_b   1.000
_cell.length_c   1.000
_cell.angle_alpha   90.00
_cell.angle_beta   90.00
_cell.angle_gamma   90.00
#
_symmetry.space_group_name_H-M   'P 1'
#
loop_
_entity.id
_entity.type
_entity.pdbx_description
1 polymer ?
#
loop_
_entity_poly.entity_id
_entity_poly.type
_entity_poly.pdbx_seq_one_letter_code
_entity_poly.pdbx_strand_id
1 'polypeptide(L)'
;MYAAEVRFFEMEDQRTHERFNVEIKSADRHFAIALPVGDYRLNRVQISEGPFMSMADVSAAFSVSQDRVTDVGTWRFAVDSPRYGRMVVLSMVMDSDDRWLTDAFLTKQYPALQGVPVTSVLPEPSTMETRLYEVLPYPRYSRYFQRHVW
;
A
#
# COMPACT_ATOMS: atom_id res chain seq x y z
N MET A 1 10.92 16.09 12.29
CA MET A 1 10.93 14.83 11.55
C MET A 1 9.66 14.80 10.71
N TYR A 2 9.74 14.54 9.40
CA TYR A 2 8.54 14.43 8.57
C TYR A 2 7.88 13.08 8.81
N ALA A 3 6.56 13.03 8.80
CA ALA A 3 5.83 11.76 8.89
C ALA A 3 6.01 10.96 7.59
N ALA A 4 6.08 9.64 7.72
CA ALA A 4 6.08 8.73 6.58
C ALA A 4 4.66 8.61 6.01
N GLU A 5 4.52 8.76 4.70
CA GLU A 5 3.25 8.66 3.99
C GLU A 5 3.40 7.72 2.79
N VAL A 6 2.46 6.79 2.63
CA VAL A 6 2.41 5.93 1.43
C VAL A 6 1.88 6.75 0.26
N ARG A 7 2.61 6.73 -0.87
CA ARG A 7 2.24 7.47 -2.09
C ARG A 7 1.80 6.57 -3.22
N PHE A 8 2.27 5.33 -3.22
CA PHE A 8 2.06 4.43 -4.33
C PHE A 8 2.18 2.98 -3.87
N PHE A 9 1.42 2.10 -4.51
CA PHE A 9 1.68 0.67 -4.46
C PHE A 9 1.39 0.01 -5.81
N GLU A 10 2.13 -1.07 -6.08
CA GLU A 10 2.00 -1.89 -7.28
C GLU A 10 1.45 -3.26 -6.89
N MET A 11 0.43 -3.70 -7.60
CA MET A 11 -0.05 -5.09 -7.56
C MET A 11 0.06 -5.73 -8.93
N GLU A 12 0.13 -7.05 -8.96
CA GLU A 12 0.16 -7.86 -10.17
C GLU A 12 -0.89 -8.95 -10.06
N ASP A 13 -1.72 -9.11 -11.10
CA ASP A 13 -2.54 -10.30 -11.27
C ASP A 13 -1.62 -11.49 -11.56
N GLN A 14 -1.65 -12.50 -10.69
CA GLN A 14 -0.73 -13.64 -10.76
C GLN A 14 -0.95 -14.54 -11.99
N ARG A 15 -2.13 -14.48 -12.62
CA ARG A 15 -2.48 -15.27 -13.79
C ARG A 15 -2.14 -14.54 -15.09
N THR A 16 -2.47 -13.25 -15.17
CA THR A 16 -2.30 -12.47 -16.41
C THR A 16 -0.99 -11.69 -16.45
N HIS A 17 -0.30 -11.55 -15.31
CA HIS A 17 0.85 -10.68 -15.12
C HIS A 17 0.57 -9.20 -15.41
N GLU A 18 -0.71 -8.82 -15.48
CA GLU A 18 -1.12 -7.42 -15.59
C GLU A 18 -0.78 -6.67 -14.31
N ARG A 19 -0.19 -5.48 -14.44
CA ARG A 19 0.24 -4.65 -13.31
C ARG A 19 -0.71 -3.50 -13.09
N PHE A 20 -1.10 -3.35 -11.84
CA PHE A 20 -2.00 -2.30 -11.36
C PHE A 20 -1.22 -1.35 -10.46
N ASN A 21 -1.10 -0.11 -10.93
CA ASN A 21 -0.39 0.97 -10.26
C ASN A 21 -1.40 1.88 -9.57
N VAL A 22 -1.34 1.98 -8.24
CA VAL A 22 -2.27 2.80 -7.47
C VAL A 22 -1.52 3.95 -6.84
N GLU A 23 -1.82 5.17 -7.29
CA GLU A 23 -1.35 6.40 -6.68
C GLU A 23 -2.29 6.83 -5.56
N ILE A 24 -1.76 6.98 -4.35
CA ILE A 24 -2.48 7.47 -3.19
C ILE A 24 -2.32 9.00 -3.16
N LYS A 25 -3.31 9.71 -3.72
CA LYS A 25 -3.29 11.17 -3.89
C LYS A 25 -3.75 11.97 -2.66
N SER A 26 -3.83 11.37 -1.47
CA SER A 26 -4.62 11.97 -0.40
C SER A 26 -4.09 11.70 1.02
N ALA A 27 -4.56 12.52 1.96
CA ALA A 27 -4.58 12.23 3.39
C ALA A 27 -5.63 11.16 3.78
N ASP A 28 -6.34 10.60 2.79
CA ASP A 28 -7.36 9.58 2.99
C ASP A 28 -6.77 8.29 3.55
N ARG A 29 -7.35 7.86 4.68
CA ARG A 29 -6.98 6.62 5.37
C ARG A 29 -7.68 5.39 4.78
N HIS A 30 -8.64 5.58 3.89
CA HIS A 30 -9.44 4.54 3.25
C HIS A 30 -9.59 4.85 1.77
N PHE A 31 -9.48 3.83 0.92
CA PHE A 31 -9.70 3.93 -0.51
C PHE A 31 -10.23 2.60 -1.04
N ALA A 32 -10.85 2.62 -2.22
CA ALA A 32 -11.24 1.41 -2.93
C ALA A 32 -10.76 1.48 -4.38
N ILE A 33 -10.47 0.32 -4.95
CA ILE A 33 -10.01 0.15 -6.32
C ILE A 33 -10.86 -0.92 -7.01
N ALA A 34 -11.12 -0.74 -8.29
CA ALA A 34 -11.77 -1.76 -9.11
C ALA A 34 -10.71 -2.69 -9.69
N LEU A 35 -10.74 -3.96 -9.28
CA LEU A 35 -9.88 -5.01 -9.81
C LEU A 35 -10.75 -6.11 -10.45
N PRO A 36 -10.30 -6.73 -11.55
CA PRO A 36 -10.86 -7.99 -12.02
C PRO A 36 -10.87 -9.08 -10.94
N VAL A 37 -11.65 -10.13 -11.18
CA VAL A 37 -11.60 -11.34 -10.33
C VAL A 37 -10.28 -12.05 -10.58
N GLY A 38 -9.56 -12.39 -9.51
CA GLY A 38 -8.27 -13.05 -9.62
C GLY A 38 -7.45 -13.03 -8.34
N ASP A 39 -6.25 -13.60 -8.43
CA ASP A 39 -5.26 -13.63 -7.36
C ASP A 39 -4.24 -12.52 -7.61
N TYR A 40 -4.01 -11.68 -6.61
CA TYR A 40 -3.16 -10.51 -6.70
C TYR A 40 -1.97 -10.64 -5.78
N ARG A 41 -0.83 -10.13 -6.23
CA ARG A 41 0.37 -9.97 -5.41
C ARG A 41 0.74 -8.50 -5.32
N LEU A 42 0.81 -7.97 -4.12
CA LEU A 42 1.43 -6.69 -3.82
C LEU A 42 2.95 -6.86 -3.98
N ASN A 43 3.53 -6.12 -4.92
CA ASN A 43 4.95 -6.24 -5.27
C ASN A 43 5.78 -5.09 -4.72
N ARG A 44 5.22 -3.87 -4.71
CA ARG A 44 5.98 -2.66 -4.35
C ARG A 44 5.14 -1.66 -3.62
N VAL A 45 5.79 -0.91 -2.74
CA VAL A 45 5.24 0.29 -2.10
C VAL A 45 6.23 1.44 -2.18
N GLN A 46 5.73 2.66 -2.31
CA GLN A 46 6.52 3.87 -2.25
C GLN A 46 6.08 4.71 -1.04
N ILE A 47 7.06 5.17 -0.28
CA ILE A 47 6.88 5.95 0.94
C ILE A 47 7.61 7.28 0.76
N SER A 48 6.95 8.36 1.18
CA SER A 48 7.52 9.70 1.24
C SER A 48 7.74 10.15 2.68
N GLU A 49 8.89 10.76 2.96
CA GLU A 49 9.21 11.44 4.22
C GLU A 49 9.68 12.87 3.90
N GLY A 50 8.74 13.82 3.81
CA GLY A 50 9.05 15.17 3.33
C GLY A 50 9.49 15.14 1.85
N PRO A 51 10.68 15.68 1.50
CA PRO A 51 11.17 15.65 0.11
C PRO A 51 11.77 14.30 -0.31
N PHE A 52 11.94 13.36 0.63
CA PHE A 52 12.56 12.06 0.34
C PHE A 52 11.51 11.07 -0.13
N MET A 53 11.82 10.34 -1.20
CA MET A 53 11.03 9.23 -1.72
C MET A 53 11.85 7.95 -1.59
N SER A 54 11.23 6.90 -1.08
CA SER A 54 11.83 5.56 -0.98
C SER A 54 10.84 4.51 -1.48
N MET A 55 11.38 3.41 -1.99
CA MET A 55 10.59 2.24 -2.35
C MET A 55 11.03 1.02 -1.56
N ALA A 56 10.10 0.09 -1.43
CA ALA A 56 10.33 -1.22 -0.87
C ALA A 56 9.68 -2.27 -1.78
N ASP A 57 10.41 -3.35 -2.04
CA ASP A 57 9.84 -4.56 -2.61
C ASP A 57 9.16 -5.33 -1.48
N VAL A 58 7.90 -5.69 -1.71
CA VAL A 58 7.02 -6.42 -0.81
C VAL A 58 6.46 -7.63 -1.56
N SER A 59 5.95 -8.61 -0.82
CA SER A 59 5.35 -9.79 -1.44
C SER A 59 4.22 -10.30 -0.56
N ALA A 60 3.03 -9.73 -0.72
CA ALA A 60 1.82 -10.19 -0.06
C ALA A 60 0.76 -10.56 -1.11
N ALA A 61 0.04 -11.66 -0.89
CA ALA A 61 -0.95 -12.16 -1.83
C ALA A 61 -2.35 -12.17 -1.22
N PHE A 62 -3.36 -11.89 -2.05
CA PHE A 62 -4.78 -11.97 -1.69
C PHE A 62 -5.62 -12.26 -2.93
N SER A 63 -6.84 -12.76 -2.73
CA SER A 63 -7.76 -13.08 -3.82
C SER A 63 -8.95 -12.14 -3.84
N VAL A 64 -9.31 -11.66 -5.02
CA VAL A 64 -10.53 -10.88 -5.27
C VAL A 64 -11.56 -11.80 -5.91
N SER A 65 -12.75 -11.86 -5.31
CA SER A 65 -13.83 -12.74 -5.75
C SER A 65 -14.96 -11.98 -6.43
N GLN A 66 -15.76 -12.71 -7.21
CA GLN A 66 -16.89 -12.16 -7.94
C GLN A 66 -18.04 -11.77 -6.98
N ASP A 67 -18.79 -10.73 -7.37
CA ASP A 67 -20.05 -10.28 -6.75
C ASP A 67 -19.95 -9.83 -5.29
N ARG A 68 -18.75 -9.51 -4.82
CA ARG A 68 -18.52 -9.02 -3.46
C ARG A 68 -17.41 -7.99 -3.40
N VAL A 69 -17.48 -7.13 -2.39
CA VAL A 69 -16.38 -6.23 -2.05
C VAL A 69 -15.38 -7.03 -1.22
N THR A 70 -14.12 -7.02 -1.63
CA THR A 70 -13.02 -7.64 -0.88
C THR A 70 -12.36 -6.59 0.00
N ASP A 71 -12.49 -6.73 1.31
CA ASP A 71 -11.82 -5.87 2.28
C ASP A 71 -10.48 -6.49 2.68
N VAL A 72 -9.39 -5.79 2.37
CA VAL A 72 -8.01 -6.27 2.64
C VAL A 72 -7.44 -5.78 3.97
N GLY A 73 -8.28 -5.17 4.81
CA GLY A 73 -7.93 -4.65 6.12
C GLY A 73 -7.04 -3.41 6.08
N THR A 74 -6.55 -3.05 7.25
CA THR A 74 -5.71 -1.86 7.46
C THR A 74 -4.23 -2.22 7.29
N TRP A 75 -3.56 -1.53 6.37
CA TRP A 75 -2.12 -1.67 6.16
C TRP A 75 -1.36 -0.62 6.97
N ARG A 76 -0.54 -1.08 7.93
CA ARG A 76 0.26 -0.24 8.81
C ARG A 76 1.71 -0.30 8.38
N PHE A 77 2.32 0.86 8.21
CA PHE A 77 3.72 1.00 7.80
C PHE A 77 4.49 1.68 8.93
N ALA A 78 5.52 1.02 9.43
CA ALA A 78 6.47 1.59 10.39
C ALA A 78 7.85 1.68 9.75
N VAL A 79 8.42 2.88 9.72
CA VAL A 79 9.77 3.12 9.20
C VAL A 79 10.72 3.22 10.38
N ASP A 80 11.71 2.34 10.43
CA ASP A 80 12.69 2.34 11.53
C ASP A 80 13.85 3.32 11.26
N SER A 81 14.40 3.87 12.33
CA SER A 81 15.57 4.76 12.29
C SER A 81 16.84 3.94 12.05
N PRO A 82 17.71 4.35 11.12
CA PRO A 82 18.73 3.45 10.59
C PRO A 82 19.83 3.12 11.60
N ARG A 83 20.17 1.83 11.75
CA ARG A 83 21.47 1.37 12.27
C ARG A 83 22.47 1.08 11.14
N TYR A 84 22.02 0.46 10.04
CA TYR A 84 22.84 0.12 8.85
C TYR A 84 22.12 0.34 7.50
N GLY A 85 20.82 0.64 7.54
CA GLY A 85 19.93 0.89 6.41
C GLY A 85 18.56 1.26 6.94
N ARG A 86 17.70 1.87 6.12
CA ARG A 86 16.30 2.12 6.49
C ARG A 86 15.46 0.90 6.19
N MET A 87 14.67 0.49 7.17
CA MET A 87 13.77 -0.65 7.06
C MET A 87 12.33 -0.14 7.16
N VAL A 88 11.43 -0.81 6.45
CA VAL A 88 9.99 -0.67 6.64
C VAL A 88 9.43 -1.99 7.12
N VAL A 89 8.64 -1.92 8.18
CA VAL A 89 7.77 -3.00 8.64
C VAL A 89 6.37 -2.72 8.12
N LEU A 90 5.85 -3.65 7.33
CA LEU A 90 4.47 -3.67 6.87
C LEU A 90 3.71 -4.69 7.71
N SER A 91 2.63 -4.26 8.34
CA SER A 91 1.70 -5.11 9.07
C SER A 91 0.28 -4.87 8.57
N MET A 92 -0.36 -5.92 8.07
CA MET A 92 -1.74 -5.92 7.62
C MET A 92 -2.58 -6.51 8.73
N VAL A 93 -3.63 -5.79 9.13
CA VAL A 93 -4.46 -6.16 10.28
C VAL A 93 -5.92 -5.98 9.91
N MET A 94 -6.74 -6.94 10.31
CA MET A 94 -8.20 -6.77 10.33
C MET A 94 -8.63 -6.53 11.76
N ASP A 95 -9.14 -5.34 12.06
CA ASP A 95 -9.83 -5.07 13.32
C ASP A 95 -11.33 -5.38 13.18
N SER A 96 -11.95 -5.93 14.22
CA SER A 96 -13.40 -6.10 14.25
C SER A 96 -14.14 -4.76 14.20
N ASP A 97 -13.52 -3.70 14.73
CA ASP A 97 -14.08 -2.34 14.71
C ASP A 97 -13.96 -1.69 13.32
N ASP A 98 -13.05 -2.17 12.47
CA ASP A 98 -12.84 -1.62 11.12
C ASP A 98 -14.05 -1.91 10.21
N ARG A 99 -14.82 -2.97 10.47
CA ARG A 99 -15.95 -3.34 9.61
C ARG A 99 -17.03 -2.25 9.53
N TRP A 100 -17.35 -1.62 10.65
CA TRP A 100 -18.29 -0.50 10.67
C TRP A 100 -17.76 0.71 9.89
N LEU A 101 -16.45 0.98 9.99
CA LEU A 101 -15.81 2.07 9.26
C LEU A 101 -15.81 1.79 7.75
N THR A 102 -15.54 0.55 7.34
CA THR A 102 -15.63 0.11 5.94
C THR A 102 -17.04 0.28 5.40
N ASP A 103 -18.07 -0.17 6.11
CA ASP A 103 -19.47 -0.03 5.68
C ASP A 103 -19.89 1.45 5.56
N ALA A 104 -19.50 2.29 6.54
CA ALA A 104 -19.76 3.72 6.52
C ALA A 104 -19.04 4.43 5.36
N PHE A 105 -17.79 4.05 5.09
CA PHE A 105 -17.00 4.55 3.98
C PHE A 105 -17.61 4.18 2.62
N LEU A 106 -17.97 2.90 2.43
CA LEU A 106 -18.58 2.41 1.20
C LEU A 106 -19.93 3.10 0.94
N THR A 107 -20.77 3.24 1.96
CA THR A 107 -22.07 3.91 1.82
C THR A 107 -21.91 5.37 1.40
N LYS A 108 -20.90 6.06 1.93
CA LYS A 108 -20.66 7.48 1.64
C LYS A 108 -20.02 7.72 0.28
N GLN A 109 -18.99 6.94 -0.06
CA GLN A 109 -18.14 7.19 -1.25
C GLN A 109 -18.57 6.37 -2.47
N TYR A 110 -19.19 5.20 -2.26
CA TYR A 110 -19.60 4.29 -3.32
C TYR A 110 -21.05 3.81 -3.12
N PRO A 111 -22.07 4.69 -3.23
CA PRO A 111 -23.48 4.30 -3.03
C PRO A 111 -23.94 3.14 -3.91
N ALA A 112 -23.33 2.95 -5.09
CA ALA A 112 -23.61 1.83 -6.00
C ALA A 112 -23.23 0.46 -5.42
N LEU A 113 -22.36 0.40 -4.40
CA LEU A 113 -21.95 -0.83 -3.73
C LEU A 113 -22.81 -1.12 -2.47
N GLN A 114 -23.82 -0.29 -2.18
CA GLN A 114 -24.68 -0.49 -1.02
C GLN A 114 -25.43 -1.82 -1.12
N GLY A 115 -25.31 -2.65 -0.07
CA GLY A 115 -25.94 -3.97 -0.02
C GLY A 115 -25.16 -5.10 -0.71
N VAL A 116 -24.05 -4.80 -1.38
CA VAL A 116 -23.11 -5.82 -1.87
C VAL A 116 -22.42 -6.46 -0.67
N PRO A 117 -22.33 -7.80 -0.58
CA PRO A 117 -21.65 -8.44 0.54
C PRO A 117 -20.18 -8.04 0.58
N VAL A 118 -19.68 -7.69 1.76
CA VAL A 118 -18.26 -7.46 2.03
C VAL A 118 -17.65 -8.74 2.60
N THR A 119 -16.55 -9.22 2.03
CA THR A 119 -15.76 -10.33 2.55
C THR A 119 -14.37 -9.83 2.87
N SER A 120 -13.94 -10.02 4.11
CA SER A 120 -12.61 -9.62 4.54
C SER A 120 -11.60 -10.73 4.25
N VAL A 121 -10.48 -10.37 3.64
CA VAL A 121 -9.38 -11.26 3.25
C VAL A 121 -8.08 -10.60 3.69
N LEU A 122 -7.38 -11.20 4.64
CA LEU A 122 -6.09 -10.70 5.05
C LEU A 122 -5.00 -11.18 4.09
N PRO A 123 -4.19 -10.30 3.47
CA PRO A 123 -3.14 -10.75 2.59
C PRO A 123 -2.03 -11.51 3.33
N GLU A 124 -1.40 -12.47 2.65
CA GLU A 124 -0.35 -13.31 3.21
C GLU A 124 1.01 -13.09 2.51
N PRO A 125 2.12 -12.93 3.27
CA PRO A 125 2.19 -12.86 4.72
C PRO A 125 1.63 -11.53 5.23
N SER A 126 0.95 -11.58 6.36
CA SER A 126 0.32 -10.40 6.97
C SER A 126 1.31 -9.46 7.65
N THR A 127 2.54 -9.90 7.86
CA THR A 127 3.63 -9.05 8.36
C THR A 127 4.91 -9.33 7.59
N MET A 128 5.63 -8.27 7.23
CA MET A 128 6.94 -8.37 6.61
C MET A 128 7.82 -7.19 6.97
N GLU A 129 9.13 -7.42 6.92
CA GLU A 129 10.15 -6.38 7.07
C GLU A 129 11.02 -6.39 5.82
N THR A 130 11.22 -5.21 5.23
CA THR A 130 11.99 -5.07 3.99
C THR A 130 12.76 -3.76 3.98
N ARG A 131 13.82 -3.71 3.16
CA ARG A 131 14.71 -2.55 3.09
C ARG A 131 14.10 -1.46 2.20
N LEU A 132 14.12 -0.23 2.68
CA LEU A 132 13.84 0.95 1.87
C LEU A 132 15.07 1.32 1.04
N TYR A 133 14.87 1.55 -0.25
CA TYR A 133 15.87 2.12 -1.14
C TYR A 133 15.39 3.47 -1.68
N GLU A 134 16.29 4.45 -1.69
CA GLU A 134 15.98 5.81 -2.11
C GLU A 134 15.67 5.88 -3.61
N VAL A 135 14.62 6.62 -3.95
CA VAL A 135 14.26 6.94 -5.33
C VAL A 135 14.65 8.39 -5.57
N LEU A 136 15.71 8.60 -6.36
CA LEU A 136 16.11 9.95 -6.77
C LEU A 136 15.01 10.58 -7.63
N PRO A 137 14.47 11.76 -7.27
CA PRO A 137 13.46 12.44 -8.08
C PRO A 137 14.05 12.79 -9.45
N TYR A 138 13.25 12.59 -10.50
CA TYR A 138 13.62 12.99 -11.86
C TYR A 138 13.07 14.40 -12.16
N PRO A 139 13.82 15.29 -12.85
CA PRO A 139 15.19 15.08 -13.30
C PRO A 139 16.18 15.12 -12.13
N ARG A 140 17.25 14.32 -12.27
CA ARG A 140 18.30 14.13 -11.25
C ARG A 140 19.04 15.45 -11.01
N TYR A 141 18.51 16.36 -10.20
CA TYR A 141 19.22 17.59 -9.84
C TYR A 141 20.37 17.27 -8.90
N SER A 142 21.61 17.44 -9.39
CA SER A 142 22.83 16.94 -8.76
C SER A 142 23.37 17.75 -7.57
N ARG A 143 22.69 18.80 -7.09
CA ARG A 143 23.33 19.77 -6.19
C ARG A 143 23.05 19.64 -4.69
N TYR A 144 21.98 18.96 -4.27
CA TYR A 144 21.59 18.95 -2.84
C TYR A 144 21.54 17.57 -2.17
N PHE A 145 21.60 16.47 -2.92
CA PHE A 145 21.43 15.10 -2.40
C PHE A 145 22.71 14.23 -2.44
N GLN A 146 23.88 14.83 -2.63
CA GLN A 146 25.15 14.10 -2.49
C GLN A 146 25.60 14.11 -1.02
N ARG A 147 25.05 13.21 -0.20
CA ARG A 147 25.51 13.01 1.18
C ARG A 147 26.71 12.07 1.30
N HIS A 148 27.11 11.45 0.19
CA HIS A 148 28.28 10.58 0.09
C HIS A 148 28.99 10.82 -1.25
N VAL A 149 29.93 11.76 -1.26
CA VAL A 149 31.06 11.72 -2.18
C VAL A 149 32.26 11.38 -1.30
N TRP A 150 32.80 10.18 -1.49
CA TRP A 150 34.16 9.85 -1.04
C TRP A 150 35.15 10.48 -2.01
#